data_AF-A0AAW3KFX1-F1
#
_entry.id   AF-A0AAW3KFX1-F1
#
_cell.length_a   1.000
_cell.length_b   1.000
_cell.length_c   1.000
_cell.angle_alpha   90.00
_cell.angle_beta   90.00
_cell.angle_gamma   90.00
#
_symmetry.space_group_name_H-M   'P 1'
#
loop_
_entity.id
_entity.type
_entity.pdbx_description
1 polymer ?
#
loop_
_entity_poly.entity_id
_entity_poly.type
_entity_poly.pdbx_seq_one_letter_code
_entity_poly.pdbx_strand_id
1 'polypeptide(L)' 'MKRYRNLDGNSGVAAYECGDGFIRIRFVNGDTYEYTDKATGPEHVANMQQLARAGRGLATYVSRFVHGDYARKL' A
#
# COMPACT_ATOMS: atom_id res chain seq x y z
N MET A 1 11.05 4.26 3.07
CA MET A 1 9.97 3.32 3.49
C MET A 1 9.97 3.08 5.00
N LYS A 2 8.81 3.17 5.63
CA LYS A 2 8.53 2.85 7.03
C LYS A 2 8.09 1.38 7.16
N ARG A 3 8.61 0.66 8.16
CA ARG A 3 8.22 -0.73 8.44
C ARG A 3 6.73 -0.79 8.82
N TYR A 4 6.00 -1.69 8.19
CA TYR A 4 4.58 -1.88 8.49
C TYR A 4 4.44 -2.57 9.85
N ARG A 5 3.53 -2.08 10.69
CA ARG A 5 3.35 -2.60 12.06
C ARG A 5 2.82 -4.04 12.07
N ASN A 6 2.11 -4.45 11.02
CA ASN A 6 1.51 -5.78 10.90
C ASN A 6 0.78 -6.21 12.19
N LEU A 7 -0.13 -5.37 12.69
CA LEU A 7 -0.82 -5.63 13.97
C LEU A 7 -1.69 -6.89 13.93
N ASP A 8 -2.07 -7.34 12.74
CA ASP A 8 -2.86 -8.54 12.49
C ASP A 8 -1.99 -9.81 12.42
N GLY A 9 -0.66 -9.68 12.41
CA GLY A 9 0.28 -10.79 12.29
C GLY A 9 0.37 -11.43 10.90
N ASN A 10 -0.67 -11.34 10.07
CA ASN A 10 -0.78 -12.00 8.77
C ASN A 10 -0.92 -11.05 7.57
N SER A 11 -0.35 -9.85 7.63
CA SER A 11 -0.33 -8.94 6.47
C SER A 11 0.84 -9.26 5.53
N GLY A 12 0.54 -9.41 4.24
CA GLY A 12 1.55 -9.55 3.18
C GLY A 12 2.41 -8.30 2.95
N VAL A 13 2.16 -7.20 3.67
CA VAL A 13 2.91 -5.94 3.56
C VAL A 13 4.05 -5.90 4.58
N ALA A 14 5.28 -5.71 4.10
CA ALA A 14 6.48 -5.59 4.92
C ALA A 14 6.80 -4.12 5.28
N ALA A 15 6.66 -3.21 4.33
CA ALA A 15 6.93 -1.79 4.50
C ALA A 15 6.09 -0.93 3.56
N TYR A 16 5.98 0.35 3.86
CA TYR A 16 5.26 1.30 3.03
C TYR A 16 5.95 2.66 3.01
N GLU A 17 5.65 3.49 2.03
CA GLU A 17 6.10 4.87 1.94
C GLU A 17 4.97 5.73 1.39
N CYS A 18 4.53 6.70 2.20
CA CYS A 18 3.54 7.67 1.77
C CYS A 18 4.26 8.90 1.25
N GLY A 19 3.81 9.43 0.11
CA GLY A 19 4.21 10.74 -0.39
C GLY A 19 2.99 11.55 -0.83
N ASP A 20 3.24 12.69 -1.46
CA ASP A 20 2.17 13.54 -1.98
C ASP A 20 1.62 12.93 -3.27
N GLY A 21 0.37 12.45 -3.21
CA GLY A 21 -0.30 11.77 -4.33
C GLY A 21 0.25 10.39 -4.71
N PHE A 22 1.00 9.74 -3.81
CA PHE A 22 1.43 8.36 -4.00
C PHE A 22 1.60 7.57 -2.70
N ILE A 23 1.55 6.25 -2.83
CA ILE A 23 1.97 5.31 -1.80
C ILE A 23 2.74 4.14 -2.43
N ARG A 24 3.92 3.85 -1.89
CA ARG A 24 4.68 2.64 -2.24
C ARG A 24 4.48 1.59 -1.18
N ILE A 25 4.23 0.37 -1.61
CA ILE A 25 3.99 -0.77 -0.72
C ILE A 25 5.01 -1.84 -1.08
N ARG A 26 5.83 -2.22 -0.10
CA ARG A 26 6.74 -3.35 -0.21
C ARG A 26 6.10 -4.57 0.44
N PHE A 27 5.93 -5.62 -0.32
CA PHE A 27 5.40 -6.89 0.16
C PHE A 27 6.50 -7.75 0.80
N VAL A 28 6.08 -8.77 1.55
CA VAL A 28 6.99 -9.72 2.21
C VAL A 28 7.82 -10.54 1.22
N ASN A 29 7.39 -10.66 -0.03
CA ASN A 29 8.15 -11.30 -1.11
C ASN A 29 9.31 -10.42 -1.64
N GLY A 30 9.45 -9.19 -1.16
CA GLY A 30 10.48 -8.24 -1.58
C GLY A 30 10.06 -7.28 -2.69
N ASP A 31 8.94 -7.57 -3.38
CA ASP A 31 8.43 -6.73 -4.45
C ASP A 31 7.89 -5.41 -3.92
N THR A 32 8.15 -4.33 -4.64
CA THR A 32 7.62 -3.00 -4.32
C THR A 32 6.65 -2.56 -5.42
N TYR A 33 5.47 -2.09 -5.02
CA TYR A 33 4.46 -1.55 -5.92
C TYR A 33 4.23 -0.09 -5.61
N GLU A 34 4.19 0.75 -6.64
CA GLU A 34 3.88 2.17 -6.53
C GLU A 34 2.44 2.42 -6.98
N TYR A 35 1.64 2.99 -6.09
CA TYR A 35 0.28 3.44 -6.34
C TYR A 35 0.28 4.97 -6.37
N THR A 36 -0.39 5.56 -7.35
CA THR A 36 -0.42 7.02 -7.53
C THR A 36 -1.84 7.48 -7.79
N ASP A 37 -2.13 8.74 -7.51
CA ASP A 37 -3.47 9.29 -7.74
C ASP A 37 -3.93 9.15 -9.20
N LYS A 38 -2.99 9.15 -10.15
CA LYS A 38 -3.27 9.01 -11.58
C LYS A 38 -3.63 7.58 -12.00
N ALA A 39 -2.95 6.59 -11.45
CA ALA A 39 -3.18 5.19 -11.81
C ALA A 39 -4.28 4.55 -10.95
N THR A 40 -4.23 4.82 -9.65
CA THR A 40 -5.05 4.16 -8.63
C THR A 40 -6.24 5.02 -8.20
N GLY A 41 -6.19 6.33 -8.41
CA GLY A 41 -7.18 7.27 -7.92
C GLY A 41 -6.80 7.87 -6.56
N PRO A 42 -7.01 9.18 -6.35
CA PRO A 42 -6.61 9.89 -5.13
C PRO A 42 -7.32 9.37 -3.88
N GLU A 43 -8.60 8.96 -3.99
CA GLU A 43 -9.36 8.39 -2.87
C GLU A 43 -8.76 7.06 -2.38
N HIS A 44 -8.30 6.22 -3.31
CA HIS A 44 -7.66 4.95 -2.98
C HIS A 44 -6.28 5.18 -2.36
N VAL A 45 -5.49 6.10 -2.90
CA VAL A 45 -4.18 6.47 -2.32
C VAL A 45 -4.37 7.00 -0.90
N ALA A 46 -5.29 7.93 -0.67
CA ALA A 46 -5.58 8.46 0.67
C ALA A 46 -6.00 7.35 1.65
N ASN A 47 -6.91 6.47 1.25
CA ASN A 47 -7.34 5.33 2.07
C ASN A 47 -6.19 4.37 2.39
N MET A 48 -5.37 4.03 1.39
CA MET A 48 -4.19 3.19 1.60
C MET A 48 -3.19 3.83 2.57
N GLN A 49 -2.96 5.14 2.48
CA GLN A 49 -2.10 5.86 3.41
C GLN A 49 -2.65 5.82 4.85
N GLN A 50 -3.97 5.93 5.03
CA GLN A 50 -4.60 5.80 6.34
C GLN A 50 -4.43 4.39 6.92
N LEU A 51 -4.73 3.34 6.13
CA LEU A 51 -4.55 1.95 6.54
C LEU A 51 -3.07 1.62 6.84
N ALA A 52 -2.16 2.16 6.04
CA ALA A 52 -0.72 2.04 6.23
C ALA A 52 -0.28 2.60 7.59
N ARG A 53 -0.77 3.80 7.93
CA ARG A 53 -0.52 4.44 9.23
C ARG A 53 -1.18 3.71 10.40
N ALA A 54 -2.38 3.18 10.19
CA ALA A 54 -3.10 2.37 11.17
C ALA A 54 -2.38 1.03 11.45
N GLY A 55 -1.66 0.48 10.46
CA GLY A 55 -0.91 -0.77 10.60
C GLY A 55 -1.77 -2.03 10.52
N ARG A 56 -2.99 -1.92 9.98
CA ARG A 56 -3.95 -3.02 9.79
C ARG A 56 -4.75 -2.82 8.50
N GLY A 57 -5.13 -3.92 7.85
CA GLY A 57 -6.07 -3.92 6.71
C GLY A 57 -5.54 -3.45 5.35
N LEU A 58 -4.29 -2.95 5.26
CA LEU A 58 -3.72 -2.47 3.99
C LEU A 58 -3.63 -3.57 2.91
N ALA A 59 -3.11 -4.76 3.26
CA ALA A 59 -2.99 -5.86 2.31
C ALA A 59 -4.35 -6.29 1.71
N THR A 60 -5.35 -6.44 2.58
CA THR A 60 -6.73 -6.80 2.19
C THR A 60 -7.36 -5.73 1.30
N TYR A 61 -7.15 -4.45 1.62
CA TYR A 61 -7.64 -3.35 0.81
C TYR A 61 -7.01 -3.37 -0.58
N VAL A 62 -5.69 -3.56 -0.65
CA VAL A 62 -4.98 -3.63 -1.92
C VAL A 62 -5.51 -4.76 -2.80
N SER A 63 -5.64 -5.97 -2.26
CA SER A 63 -6.16 -7.12 -2.99
C SER A 63 -7.62 -6.96 -3.42
N ARG A 64 -8.44 -6.22 -2.67
CA ARG A 64 -9.88 -6.07 -2.93
C ARG A 64 -10.21 -4.93 -3.89
N PHE A 65 -9.49 -3.81 -3.80
CA PHE A 65 -9.87 -2.58 -4.50
C PHE A 65 -8.88 -2.14 -5.57
N VAL A 66 -7.59 -2.48 -5.45
CA VAL A 66 -6.53 -1.90 -6.31
C VAL A 66 -5.50 -2.94 -6.76
N HIS A 67 -5.94 -4.18 -6.96
CA HIS A 67 -5.04 -5.29 -7.32
C HIS A 67 -4.31 -5.06 -8.65
N GLY A 68 -4.96 -4.39 -9.62
CA GLY A 68 -4.40 -4.08 -10.94
C GLY A 68 -4.03 -2.62 -11.17
N ASP A 69 -4.44 -1.70 -10.28
CA ASP A 69 -4.35 -0.26 -10.51
C ASP A 69 -3.04 0.37 -9.99
N TYR A 70 -1.97 -0.42 -9.94
CA TYR A 70 -0.64 0.09 -9.59
C TYR A 70 -0.03 0.82 -10.79
N ALA A 71 0.68 1.92 -10.53
CA ALA A 71 1.35 2.68 -11.58
C ALA A 71 2.54 1.92 -12.16
N ARG A 72 3.32 1.25 -11.29
CA ARG A 72 4.45 0.39 -11.68
C ARG A 72 4.89 -0.50 -10.54
N LYS A 73 5.56 -1.59 -10.92
CA LYS A 73 6.36 -2.43 -10.03
C LYS A 73 7.81 -1.95 -10.05
N LEU A 74 8.40 -1.81 -8.87
CA LEU A 74 9.79 -1.41 -8.60
C LEU A 74 10.63 -2.63 -8.23
#